data_AF-A0A5B8S403-F1
#
_entry.id   AF-A0A5B8S403-F1
#
_cell.length_a   1.000
_cell.length_b   1.000
_cell.length_c   1.000
_cell.angle_alpha   90.00
_cell.angle_beta   90.00
_cell.angle_gamma   90.00
#
_symmetry.space_group_name_H-M   'P 1'
#
loop_
_entity.id
_entity.type
_entity.pdbx_description
1 polymer ?
#
loop_
_entity_poly.entity_id
_entity_poly.type
_entity_poly.pdbx_seq_one_letter_code
_entity_poly.pdbx_strand_id
1 'polypeptide(L)'
;MSDHNADLPVAASRFWHDPVTRRWLASAGVLTLGLIAGGYLLGNGLVRAKDADRSVTVRGLAEREVTADLATWTIAYSASAPDLATAQASVDRDSESIRAFFRELGFPAGELQPTGVNVNQFSENGVQRFTVRQRMTLRSTDIKRAQAAVRRQFELVRRGVVLEEGSGIAFTYTKLNAIKPEMVAAATKDARASAEQFAKDSGTSVGNIKSATQGYFEVTARDGDSGGGWGVSDTPYKKVRVVTTVDFYLR
;
A
#
# COMPACT_ATOMS: atom_id res chain seq x y z
N MET A 1 9.94 -20.26 -115.42
CA MET A 1 10.34 -19.08 -114.63
C MET A 1 9.74 -19.25 -113.25
N SER A 2 10.59 -19.57 -112.27
CA SER A 2 10.17 -19.83 -110.89
C SER A 2 11.10 -19.00 -110.01
N ASP A 3 10.66 -17.82 -109.61
CA ASP A 3 11.43 -16.97 -108.70
C ASP A 3 11.26 -17.48 -107.27
N HIS A 4 12.38 -17.89 -106.68
CA HIS A 4 12.52 -18.27 -105.29
C HIS A 4 12.78 -16.98 -104.49
N ASN A 5 11.75 -16.46 -103.82
CA ASN A 5 11.91 -15.34 -102.89
C ASN A 5 12.26 -15.91 -101.52
N ALA A 6 13.53 -15.82 -101.13
CA ALA A 6 14.04 -16.32 -99.86
C ALA A 6 13.72 -15.36 -98.70
N ASP A 7 13.38 -15.97 -97.57
CA ASP A 7 13.03 -15.35 -96.28
C ASP A 7 14.00 -14.27 -95.79
N LEU A 8 13.45 -13.17 -95.28
CA LEU A 8 14.16 -12.26 -94.36
C LEU A 8 13.77 -12.62 -92.91
N PRO A 9 14.70 -13.03 -92.04
CA PRO A 9 14.42 -13.15 -90.62
C PRO A 9 14.28 -11.76 -89.99
N VAL A 10 13.15 -11.51 -89.33
CA VAL A 10 12.94 -10.33 -88.48
C VAL A 10 13.97 -10.40 -87.35
N ALA A 11 15.00 -9.55 -87.43
CA ALA A 11 16.05 -9.47 -86.42
C ALA A 11 15.43 -9.19 -85.04
N ALA A 12 15.62 -10.12 -84.11
CA ALA A 12 15.26 -9.97 -82.72
C ALA A 12 15.84 -8.66 -82.16
N SER A 13 15.01 -7.95 -81.40
CA SER A 13 15.20 -6.59 -80.94
C SER A 13 16.57 -6.30 -80.30
N ARG A 14 17.19 -5.18 -80.73
CA ARG A 14 18.38 -4.54 -80.12
C ARG A 14 18.10 -3.91 -78.73
N PHE A 15 17.19 -4.48 -77.95
CA PHE A 15 16.76 -3.93 -76.66
C PHE A 15 17.94 -3.75 -75.68
N TRP A 16 18.95 -4.61 -75.78
CA TRP A 16 20.12 -4.65 -74.90
C TRP A 16 21.25 -3.66 -75.26
N HIS A 17 21.18 -2.99 -76.41
CA HIS A 17 22.22 -2.06 -76.87
C HIS A 17 21.80 -0.59 -76.92
N ASP A 18 20.57 -0.27 -76.52
CA ASP A 18 20.14 1.12 -76.42
C ASP A 18 20.75 1.78 -75.15
N PRO A 19 21.53 2.87 -75.29
CA PRO A 19 22.10 3.60 -74.16
C PRO A 19 21.04 4.15 -73.20
N VAL A 20 19.80 4.38 -73.67
CA VAL A 20 18.68 4.82 -72.84
C VAL A 20 18.23 3.66 -71.93
N THR A 21 17.97 2.48 -72.49
CA THR A 21 17.58 1.28 -71.72
C THR A 21 18.62 0.89 -70.68
N ARG A 22 19.91 1.04 -71.00
CA ARG A 22 21.00 0.75 -70.06
C ARG A 22 21.04 1.73 -68.87
N ARG A 23 20.70 3.00 -69.08
CA ARG A 23 20.55 3.99 -67.99
C ARG A 23 19.36 3.68 -67.10
N TRP A 24 18.22 3.31 -67.68
CA TRP A 24 17.03 2.89 -66.93
C TRP A 24 17.29 1.65 -66.07
N LEU A 25 17.96 0.64 -66.63
CA LEU A 25 18.36 -0.56 -65.88
C LEU A 25 19.33 -0.25 -64.74
N ALA A 26 20.30 0.66 -64.95
CA ALA A 26 21.20 1.10 -63.89
C ALA A 26 20.43 1.82 -62.76
N SER A 27 19.53 2.74 -63.09
CA SER A 27 18.71 3.43 -62.08
C SER A 27 17.78 2.46 -61.33
N ALA A 28 17.17 1.50 -62.03
CA ALA A 28 16.32 0.48 -61.41
C ALA A 28 17.12 -0.45 -60.49
N GLY A 29 18.35 -0.81 -60.88
CA GLY A 29 19.27 -1.58 -60.05
C GLY A 29 19.64 -0.85 -58.75
N VAL A 30 19.96 0.44 -58.83
CA VAL A 30 20.25 1.27 -57.64
C VAL A 30 19.04 1.37 -56.73
N LEU A 31 17.83 1.58 -57.28
CA LEU A 31 16.60 1.62 -56.51
C LEU A 31 16.29 0.29 -55.81
N THR A 32 16.48 -0.83 -56.52
CA THR A 32 16.23 -2.17 -55.98
C THR A 32 17.22 -2.48 -54.85
N LEU A 33 18.50 -2.16 -55.03
CA LEU A 33 19.52 -2.30 -53.97
C LEU A 33 19.21 -1.40 -52.76
N GLY A 34 18.77 -0.16 -53.00
CA GLY A 34 18.35 0.75 -51.94
C GLY A 34 17.15 0.22 -51.15
N LEU A 35 16.15 -0.34 -51.82
CA LEU A 35 14.99 -0.96 -51.20
C LEU A 35 15.35 -2.22 -50.41
N ILE A 36 16.23 -3.08 -50.93
CA ILE A 36 16.70 -4.27 -50.23
C ILE A 36 17.50 -3.89 -48.98
N ALA A 37 18.44 -2.94 -49.11
CA ALA A 37 19.23 -2.47 -47.98
C ALA A 37 18.38 -1.77 -46.93
N GLY A 38 17.45 -0.89 -47.36
CA GLY A 38 16.50 -0.22 -46.48
C GLY A 38 15.57 -1.18 -45.76
N GLY A 39 15.00 -2.15 -46.48
CA GLY A 39 14.14 -3.20 -45.91
C GLY A 39 14.88 -4.08 -44.92
N TYR A 40 16.14 -4.44 -45.20
CA TYR A 40 16.97 -5.22 -44.28
C TYR A 40 17.33 -4.42 -43.02
N LEU A 41 17.73 -3.16 -43.15
CA LEU A 41 18.05 -2.28 -42.00
C LEU A 41 16.82 -2.05 -41.11
N LEU A 42 15.66 -1.78 -41.71
CA LEU A 42 14.40 -1.60 -40.97
C LEU A 42 13.96 -2.90 -40.29
N GLY A 43 14.02 -4.04 -40.99
CA GLY A 43 13.68 -5.35 -40.43
C GLY A 43 14.59 -5.72 -39.25
N ASN A 44 15.90 -5.53 -39.40
CA ASN A 44 16.86 -5.80 -38.33
C ASN A 44 16.73 -4.82 -37.16
N GLY A 45 16.38 -3.57 -37.44
CA GLY A 45 16.06 -2.56 -36.42
C GLY A 45 14.83 -2.93 -35.58
N LEU A 46 13.77 -3.43 -36.21
CA LEU A 46 12.54 -3.87 -35.52
C LEU A 46 12.78 -5.11 -34.64
N VAL A 47 13.55 -6.08 -35.13
CA VAL A 47 13.90 -7.29 -34.35
C VAL A 47 14.72 -6.90 -33.12
N ARG A 48 15.75 -6.06 -33.29
CA ARG A 48 16.55 -5.56 -32.16
C ARG A 48 15.75 -4.71 -31.17
N ALA A 49 14.82 -3.90 -31.67
CA ALA A 49 13.92 -3.12 -30.80
C ALA A 49 13.03 -4.04 -29.96
N LYS A 50 12.56 -5.15 -30.52
CA LYS A 50 11.73 -6.14 -29.83
C LYS A 50 12.52 -6.99 -28.83
N ASP A 51 13.73 -7.41 -29.19
CA ASP A 51 14.63 -8.14 -28.28
C ASP A 51 15.13 -7.26 -27.12
N ALA A 52 15.20 -5.94 -27.34
CA ALA A 52 15.53 -4.96 -26.30
C ALA A 52 14.38 -4.71 -25.30
N ASP A 53 13.15 -5.15 -25.60
CA ASP A 53 11.99 -4.97 -24.72
C ASP A 53 11.75 -6.15 -23.75
N ARG A 54 12.66 -7.13 -23.75
CA ARG A 54 12.66 -8.21 -22.75
C ARG A 54 12.73 -7.61 -21.35
N SER A 55 11.74 -7.92 -20.53
CA SER A 55 11.65 -7.43 -19.16
C SER A 55 11.07 -8.48 -18.23
N VAL A 56 11.41 -8.38 -16.94
CA VAL A 56 10.88 -9.21 -15.87
C VAL A 56 10.17 -8.33 -14.86
N THR A 57 8.94 -8.68 -14.54
CA THR A 57 8.16 -8.05 -13.47
C THR A 57 8.33 -8.85 -12.20
N VAL A 58 8.80 -8.20 -11.15
CA VAL A 58 9.01 -8.81 -9.83
C VAL A 58 8.33 -7.99 -8.75
N ARG A 59 7.98 -8.66 -7.65
CA ARG A 59 7.43 -8.01 -6.46
C ARG A 59 8.44 -8.12 -5.35
N GLY A 60 8.85 -6.98 -4.83
CA GLY A 60 9.65 -6.90 -3.62
C GLY A 60 8.76 -6.62 -2.41
N LEU A 61 9.05 -7.30 -1.32
CA LEU A 61 8.35 -7.20 -0.05
C LEU A 61 9.27 -6.55 0.99
N ALA A 62 8.74 -5.58 1.73
CA ALA A 62 9.35 -5.16 2.99
C ALA A 62 8.32 -5.25 4.11
N GLU A 63 8.67 -6.03 5.14
CA GLU A 63 7.93 -6.10 6.39
C GLU A 63 8.81 -5.57 7.54
N ARG A 64 8.18 -4.85 8.47
CA ARG A 64 8.85 -4.34 9.67
C ARG A 64 7.92 -4.42 10.87
N GLU A 65 8.41 -5.01 11.95
CA GLU A 65 7.74 -4.93 13.25
C GLU A 65 8.02 -3.57 13.90
N VAL A 66 6.95 -2.91 14.34
CA VAL A 66 7.01 -1.64 15.04
C VAL A 66 6.12 -1.69 16.28
N THR A 67 6.51 -0.93 17.30
CA THR A 67 5.61 -0.69 18.44
C THR A 67 4.81 0.57 18.15
N ALA A 68 3.52 0.56 18.49
CA ALA A 68 2.67 1.74 18.50
C ALA A 68 3.34 2.89 19.26
N ASP A 69 3.00 4.13 18.91
CA ASP A 69 3.55 5.33 19.56
C ASP A 69 2.48 6.17 20.25
N LEU A 70 1.21 5.79 20.07
CA LEU A 70 0.07 6.42 20.68
C LEU A 70 -0.88 5.35 21.23
N ALA A 71 -1.27 5.52 22.49
CA ALA A 71 -2.36 4.80 23.12
C ALA A 71 -3.54 5.75 23.34
N THR A 72 -4.72 5.35 22.88
CA THR A 72 -5.97 6.06 23.09
C THR A 72 -6.94 5.12 23.79
N TRP A 73 -7.34 5.43 25.02
CA TRP A 73 -8.32 4.63 25.75
C TRP A 73 -9.59 5.46 25.94
N THR A 74 -10.67 5.01 25.30
CA THR A 74 -12.00 5.57 25.52
C THR A 74 -12.68 4.80 26.64
N ILE A 75 -13.24 5.53 27.60
CA ILE A 75 -13.88 4.98 28.79
C ILE A 75 -15.27 5.59 28.83
N ALA A 76 -16.27 4.77 28.54
CA ALA A 76 -17.67 5.11 28.65
C ALA A 76 -18.21 4.53 29.96
N TYR A 77 -18.87 5.35 30.75
CA TYR A 77 -19.44 4.95 32.03
C TYR A 77 -20.77 5.66 32.23
N SER A 78 -21.66 5.03 33.00
CA SER A 78 -22.97 5.59 33.26
C SER A 78 -23.49 5.21 34.64
N ALA A 79 -24.33 6.09 35.17
CA ALA A 79 -25.10 5.82 36.37
C ALA A 79 -26.58 6.11 36.10
N SER A 80 -27.43 5.26 36.68
CA SER A 80 -28.89 5.38 36.56
C SER A 80 -29.52 5.56 37.93
N ALA A 81 -30.39 6.56 38.08
CA ALA A 81 -31.10 6.83 39.33
C ALA A 81 -32.55 7.33 39.08
N PRO A 82 -33.43 7.30 40.10
CA PRO A 82 -34.80 7.81 40.00
C PRO A 82 -34.89 9.33 39.79
N ASP A 83 -33.86 10.08 40.20
CA ASP A 83 -33.74 11.51 40.01
C ASP A 83 -32.41 11.89 39.33
N LEU A 84 -32.41 12.99 38.58
CA LEU A 84 -31.25 13.43 37.82
C LEU A 84 -30.07 13.84 38.73
N ALA A 85 -30.33 14.43 39.90
CA ALA A 85 -29.29 14.92 40.80
C ALA A 85 -28.47 13.75 41.38
N THR A 86 -29.14 12.67 41.80
CA THR A 86 -28.49 11.45 42.28
C THR A 86 -27.72 10.72 41.18
N ALA A 87 -28.26 10.68 39.96
CA ALA A 87 -27.56 10.12 38.81
C ALA A 87 -26.27 10.91 38.51
N GLN A 88 -26.37 12.25 38.47
CA GLN A 88 -25.24 13.14 38.25
C GLN A 88 -24.16 12.98 39.34
N ALA A 89 -24.54 13.02 40.62
CA ALA A 89 -23.60 12.85 41.73
C ALA A 89 -22.92 11.47 41.74
N SER A 90 -23.59 10.43 41.22
CA SER A 90 -22.99 9.10 41.08
C SER A 90 -21.94 9.07 39.96
N VAL A 91 -22.26 9.65 38.79
CA VAL A 91 -21.30 9.77 37.69
C VAL A 91 -20.11 10.66 38.04
N ASP A 92 -20.29 11.71 38.85
CA ASP A 92 -19.19 12.56 39.31
C ASP A 92 -18.23 11.78 40.24
N ARG A 93 -18.74 10.93 41.13
CA ARG A 93 -17.92 10.01 41.94
C ARG A 93 -17.17 8.98 41.10
N ASP A 94 -17.81 8.46 40.06
CA ASP A 94 -17.16 7.54 39.10
C ASP A 94 -16.03 8.26 38.35
N SER A 95 -16.27 9.51 37.92
CA SER A 95 -15.27 10.35 37.26
C SER A 95 -14.04 10.61 38.13
N GLU A 96 -14.24 10.89 39.42
CA GLU A 96 -13.14 11.04 40.39
C GLU A 96 -12.38 9.73 40.59
N SER A 97 -13.08 8.61 40.66
CA SER A 97 -12.47 7.26 40.78
C SER A 97 -11.62 6.91 39.56
N ILE A 98 -12.10 7.22 38.36
CA ILE A 98 -11.37 7.05 37.09
C ILE A 98 -10.12 7.94 37.08
N ARG A 99 -10.25 9.23 37.42
CA ARG A 99 -9.11 10.17 37.49
C ARG A 99 -8.07 9.70 38.51
N ALA A 100 -8.51 9.23 39.67
CA ALA A 100 -7.63 8.70 40.71
C ALA A 100 -6.86 7.47 40.23
N PHE A 101 -7.55 6.53 39.57
CA PHE A 101 -6.92 5.34 38.98
C PHE A 101 -5.79 5.68 38.00
N PHE A 102 -6.03 6.59 37.04
CA PHE A 102 -4.98 6.99 36.11
C PHE A 102 -3.86 7.79 36.77
N ARG A 103 -4.17 8.63 37.75
CA ARG A 103 -3.16 9.37 38.52
C ARG A 103 -2.26 8.42 39.33
N GLU A 104 -2.83 7.41 39.97
CA GLU A 104 -2.07 6.37 40.72
C GLU A 104 -1.17 5.55 39.80
N LEU A 105 -1.56 5.37 38.53
CA LEU A 105 -0.73 4.75 37.50
C LEU A 105 0.35 5.69 36.94
N GLY A 106 0.36 6.97 37.36
CA GLY A 106 1.34 7.97 36.96
C GLY A 106 1.02 8.69 35.66
N PHE A 107 -0.23 8.67 35.18
CA PHE A 107 -0.63 9.47 34.03
C PHE A 107 -0.78 10.95 34.41
N PRO A 108 -0.24 11.88 33.61
CA PRO A 108 -0.49 13.31 33.77
C PRO A 108 -1.98 13.65 33.66
N ALA A 109 -2.45 14.60 34.45
CA ALA A 109 -3.86 15.02 34.43
C ALA A 109 -4.33 15.53 33.05
N GLY A 110 -3.42 16.10 32.26
CA GLY A 110 -3.72 16.60 30.91
C GLY A 110 -3.91 15.50 29.85
N GLU A 111 -3.51 14.26 30.12
CA GLU A 111 -3.69 13.14 29.18
C GLU A 111 -5.10 12.57 29.21
N LEU A 112 -5.85 12.78 30.31
CA LEU A 112 -7.21 12.30 30.49
C LEU A 112 -8.20 13.45 30.28
N GLN A 113 -8.95 13.41 29.19
CA GLN A 113 -9.88 14.47 28.81
C GLN A 113 -11.32 13.98 28.80
N PRO A 114 -12.29 14.75 29.32
CA PRO A 114 -13.71 14.46 29.11
C PRO A 114 -14.06 14.71 27.64
N THR A 115 -14.68 13.74 26.97
CA THR A 115 -14.99 13.81 25.53
C THR A 115 -16.47 13.84 25.22
N GLY A 116 -17.36 13.58 26.19
CA GLY A 116 -18.78 13.79 26.01
C GLY A 116 -19.62 13.49 27.25
N VAL A 117 -20.78 14.14 27.31
CA VAL A 117 -21.82 13.89 28.30
C VAL A 117 -23.13 13.69 27.55
N ASN A 118 -23.89 12.67 27.92
CA ASN A 118 -25.22 12.42 27.39
C ASN A 118 -26.14 12.05 28.56
N VAL A 119 -27.31 12.67 28.60
CA VAL A 119 -28.34 12.34 29.58
C VAL A 119 -29.50 11.72 28.81
N ASN A 120 -29.92 10.54 29.25
CA ASN A 120 -31.09 9.87 28.70
C ASN A 120 -32.14 9.68 29.79
N GLN A 121 -33.39 9.86 29.43
CA GLN A 121 -34.53 9.71 30.31
C GLN A 121 -35.40 8.58 29.76
N PHE A 122 -35.67 7.54 30.55
CA PHE A 122 -36.58 6.47 30.16
C PHE A 122 -37.54 6.13 31.29
N SER A 123 -38.73 5.67 30.92
CA SER A 123 -39.72 5.17 31.87
C SER A 123 -39.72 3.65 31.78
N GLU A 124 -39.48 2.98 32.91
CA GLU A 124 -39.52 1.53 33.01
C GLU A 124 -40.61 1.16 34.01
N ASN A 125 -41.62 0.42 33.55
CA ASN A 125 -42.76 -0.02 34.37
C ASN A 125 -43.49 1.13 35.11
N GLY A 126 -43.55 2.32 34.50
CA GLY A 126 -44.19 3.51 35.08
C GLY A 126 -43.30 4.30 36.06
N VAL A 127 -42.06 3.87 36.29
CA VAL A 127 -41.07 4.59 37.10
C VAL A 127 -40.10 5.33 36.19
N GLN A 128 -40.00 6.64 36.38
CA GLN A 128 -39.05 7.47 35.67
C GLN A 128 -37.62 7.16 36.14
N ARG A 129 -36.73 6.88 35.19
CA ARG A 129 -35.30 6.69 35.45
C ARG A 129 -34.48 7.64 34.57
N PHE A 130 -33.46 8.21 35.17
CA PHE A 130 -32.49 9.07 34.51
C PHE A 130 -31.17 8.33 34.44
N THR A 131 -30.61 8.21 33.25
CA THR A 131 -29.27 7.66 33.01
C THR A 131 -28.37 8.79 32.52
N VAL A 132 -27.34 9.08 33.29
CA VAL A 132 -26.28 9.99 32.88
C VAL A 132 -25.12 9.14 32.36
N ARG A 133 -24.74 9.36 31.12
CA ARG A 133 -23.58 8.74 30.46
C ARG A 133 -22.49 9.79 30.29
N GLN A 134 -21.28 9.42 30.65
CA GLN A 134 -20.10 10.24 30.40
C GLN A 134 -19.05 9.41 29.69
N ARG A 135 -18.21 10.12 28.95
CA ARG A 135 -17.07 9.56 28.25
C ARG A 135 -15.82 10.35 28.57
N MET A 136 -14.77 9.64 28.95
CA MET A 136 -13.43 10.18 29.07
C MET A 136 -12.51 9.46 28.09
N THR A 137 -11.56 10.19 27.54
CA THR A 137 -10.54 9.63 26.65
C THR A 137 -9.18 9.93 27.23
N LEU A 138 -8.42 8.88 27.52
CA LEU A 138 -7.00 8.96 27.82
C LEU A 138 -6.24 8.92 26.50
N ARG A 139 -5.35 9.89 26.28
CA ARG A 139 -4.43 9.92 25.15
C ARG A 139 -3.00 10.02 25.68
N SER A 140 -2.21 8.96 25.50
CA SER A 140 -0.85 8.87 26.03
C SER A 140 0.15 8.38 24.97
N THR A 141 1.38 8.84 25.08
CA THR A 141 2.52 8.32 24.29
C THR A 141 3.34 7.28 25.07
N ASP A 142 3.06 7.08 26.37
CA ASP A 142 3.70 6.04 27.19
C ASP A 142 2.95 4.71 27.03
N ILE A 143 3.38 3.93 26.03
CA ILE A 143 2.77 2.64 25.69
C ILE A 143 2.93 1.62 26.82
N LYS A 144 4.06 1.63 27.53
CA LYS A 144 4.32 0.67 28.62
C LYS A 144 3.34 0.90 29.76
N ARG A 145 3.14 2.17 30.13
CA ARG A 145 2.17 2.56 31.16
C ARG A 145 0.74 2.26 30.70
N ALA A 146 0.41 2.53 29.44
CA ALA A 146 -0.90 2.20 28.87
C ALA A 146 -1.21 0.69 28.94
N GLN A 147 -0.26 -0.18 28.60
CA GLN A 147 -0.42 -1.64 28.76
C GLN A 147 -0.60 -2.05 30.22
N ALA A 148 0.11 -1.41 31.16
CA ALA A 148 -0.07 -1.66 32.58
C ALA A 148 -1.46 -1.26 33.08
N ALA A 149 -2.00 -0.16 32.56
CA ALA A 149 -3.32 0.33 32.88
C ALA A 149 -4.41 -0.67 32.43
N VAL A 150 -4.29 -1.23 31.22
CA VAL A 150 -5.21 -2.25 30.69
C VAL A 150 -5.21 -3.51 31.57
N ARG A 151 -4.03 -3.98 32.00
CA ARG A 151 -3.93 -5.14 32.90
C ARG A 151 -4.62 -4.90 34.25
N ARG A 152 -4.72 -3.63 34.67
CA ARG A 152 -5.34 -3.21 35.93
C ARG A 152 -6.77 -2.67 35.73
N GLN A 153 -7.36 -2.80 34.54
CA GLN A 153 -8.69 -2.26 34.24
C GLN A 153 -9.79 -2.77 35.18
N PHE A 154 -9.68 -4.02 35.66
CA PHE A 154 -10.61 -4.60 36.63
C PHE A 154 -10.62 -3.84 37.97
N GLU A 155 -9.58 -3.06 38.30
CA GLU A 155 -9.58 -2.22 39.49
C GLU A 155 -10.62 -1.10 39.41
N LEU A 156 -10.95 -0.59 38.22
CA LEU A 156 -12.03 0.38 38.05
C LEU A 156 -13.38 -0.22 38.43
N VAL A 157 -13.64 -1.45 37.97
CA VAL A 157 -14.86 -2.21 38.32
C VAL A 157 -14.92 -2.46 39.84
N ARG A 158 -13.78 -2.80 40.46
CA ARG A 158 -13.69 -2.97 41.93
C ARG A 158 -13.95 -1.68 42.70
N ARG A 159 -13.73 -0.51 42.10
CA ARG A 159 -14.05 0.82 42.67
C ARG A 159 -15.51 1.22 42.47
N GLY A 160 -16.33 0.34 41.87
CA GLY A 160 -17.75 0.59 41.64
C GLY A 160 -18.09 1.26 40.31
N VAL A 161 -17.08 1.51 39.45
CA VAL A 161 -17.30 2.16 38.15
C VAL A 161 -17.93 1.15 37.18
N VAL A 162 -19.14 1.46 36.70
CA VAL A 162 -19.82 0.66 35.68
C VAL A 162 -19.33 1.10 34.30
N LEU A 163 -18.49 0.27 33.69
CA LEU A 163 -17.98 0.48 32.33
C LEU A 163 -19.04 0.03 31.31
N GLU A 164 -19.38 0.92 30.37
CA GLU A 164 -20.25 0.60 29.24
C GLU A 164 -19.45 -0.03 28.09
N GLU A 165 -20.18 -0.72 27.20
CA GLU A 165 -19.65 -1.20 25.93
C GLU A 165 -19.02 -0.05 25.12
N GLY A 166 -17.93 -0.36 24.42
CA GLY A 166 -17.10 0.64 23.75
C GLY A 166 -16.03 1.26 24.65
N SER A 167 -15.93 0.85 25.91
CA SER A 167 -14.77 1.09 26.75
C SER A 167 -13.61 0.20 26.33
N GLY A 168 -12.57 0.77 25.73
CA GLY A 168 -11.48 -0.01 25.17
C GLY A 168 -10.26 0.84 24.81
N ILE A 169 -9.11 0.18 24.85
CA ILE A 169 -7.85 0.78 24.42
C ILE A 169 -7.61 0.52 22.93
N ALA A 170 -7.09 1.54 22.26
CA ALA A 170 -6.65 1.51 20.89
C ALA A 170 -5.19 1.97 20.84
N PHE A 171 -4.33 1.11 20.31
CA PHE A 171 -2.94 1.45 20.02
C PHE A 171 -2.80 1.81 18.54
N THR A 172 -2.16 2.95 18.27
CA THR A 172 -1.96 3.49 16.92
C THR A 172 -0.49 3.77 16.68
N TYR A 173 -0.03 3.46 15.47
CA TYR A 173 1.29 3.86 14.99
C TYR A 173 1.15 5.08 14.07
N THR A 174 1.58 6.25 14.52
CA THR A 174 1.48 7.52 13.78
C THR A 174 2.76 7.84 13.02
N LYS A 175 3.88 7.18 13.35
CA LYS A 175 5.21 7.47 12.79
C LYS A 175 5.52 6.77 11.45
N LEU A 176 4.50 6.36 10.69
CA LEU A 176 4.67 5.68 9.41
C LEU A 176 5.59 6.44 8.45
N ASN A 177 5.44 7.77 8.36
CA ASN A 177 6.25 8.59 7.46
C ASN A 177 7.76 8.51 7.74
N ALA A 178 8.17 8.22 8.98
CA ALA A 178 9.58 8.12 9.33
C ALA A 178 10.25 6.87 8.76
N ILE A 179 9.53 5.74 8.67
CA ILE A 179 10.07 4.46 8.18
C ILE A 179 9.85 4.24 6.69
N LYS A 180 8.99 5.06 6.04
CA LYS A 180 8.65 4.91 4.62
C LYS A 180 9.88 4.83 3.70
N PRO A 181 10.86 5.76 3.75
CA PRO A 181 11.98 5.74 2.81
C PRO A 181 12.83 4.46 2.93
N GLU A 182 13.13 4.05 4.16
CA GLU A 182 13.90 2.83 4.42
C GLU A 182 13.16 1.56 3.94
N MET A 183 11.85 1.50 4.15
CA MET A 183 11.04 0.36 3.73
C MET A 183 10.87 0.28 2.21
N VAL A 184 10.71 1.41 1.52
CA VAL A 184 10.70 1.43 0.04
C VAL A 184 12.05 0.97 -0.52
N ALA A 185 13.16 1.42 0.08
CA ALA A 185 14.49 0.97 -0.31
C ALA A 185 14.67 -0.55 -0.08
N ALA A 186 14.19 -1.07 1.05
CA ALA A 186 14.21 -2.50 1.34
C ALA A 186 13.37 -3.31 0.32
N ALA A 187 12.15 -2.88 0.02
CA ALA A 187 11.29 -3.54 -0.96
C ALA A 187 11.89 -3.48 -2.38
N THR A 188 12.51 -2.36 -2.76
CA THR A 188 13.18 -2.22 -4.06
C THR A 188 14.40 -3.14 -4.16
N LYS A 189 15.16 -3.29 -3.07
CA LYS A 189 16.30 -4.21 -2.98
C LYS A 189 15.86 -5.67 -3.07
N ASP A 190 14.78 -6.03 -2.37
CA ASP A 190 14.18 -7.36 -2.41
C ASP A 190 13.65 -7.72 -3.82
N ALA A 191 13.00 -6.76 -4.48
CA ALA A 191 12.57 -6.90 -5.87
C ALA A 191 13.78 -7.18 -6.78
N ARG A 192 14.86 -6.40 -6.65
CA ARG A 192 16.08 -6.60 -7.45
C ARG A 192 16.69 -7.98 -7.22
N ALA A 193 16.79 -8.44 -5.97
CA ALA A 193 17.32 -9.77 -5.66
C ALA A 193 16.47 -10.88 -6.33
N SER A 194 15.15 -10.73 -6.34
CA SER A 194 14.25 -11.64 -7.04
C SER A 194 14.48 -11.60 -8.56
N ALA A 195 14.63 -10.42 -9.16
CA ALA A 195 14.93 -10.29 -10.59
C ALA A 195 16.28 -10.91 -10.96
N GLU A 196 17.30 -10.76 -10.10
CA GLU A 196 18.63 -11.35 -10.30
C GLU A 196 18.56 -12.88 -10.31
N GLN A 197 17.74 -13.47 -9.44
CA GLN A 197 17.48 -14.90 -9.42
C GLN A 197 16.77 -15.36 -10.72
N PHE A 198 15.70 -14.67 -11.14
CA PHE A 198 15.01 -14.98 -12.40
C PHE A 198 15.93 -14.90 -13.62
N ALA A 199 16.77 -13.87 -13.67
CA ALA A 199 17.70 -13.66 -14.77
C ALA A 199 18.73 -14.80 -14.82
N LYS A 200 19.29 -15.19 -13.65
CA LYS A 200 20.24 -16.30 -13.53
C LYS A 200 19.63 -17.62 -13.99
N ASP A 201 18.40 -17.92 -13.58
CA ASP A 201 17.71 -19.16 -13.97
C ASP A 201 17.35 -19.19 -15.46
N SER A 202 17.28 -18.02 -16.10
CA SER A 202 17.00 -17.86 -17.53
C SER A 202 18.26 -17.68 -18.39
N GLY A 203 19.46 -17.71 -17.80
CA GLY A 203 20.72 -17.48 -18.52
C GLY A 203 20.88 -16.05 -19.04
N THR A 204 20.25 -15.07 -18.38
CA THR A 204 20.29 -13.64 -18.72
C THR A 204 20.81 -12.82 -17.55
N SER A 205 20.96 -11.50 -17.74
CA SER A 205 21.35 -10.54 -16.70
C SER A 205 20.29 -9.47 -16.49
N VAL A 206 20.22 -8.93 -15.28
CA VAL A 206 19.29 -7.84 -14.93
C VAL A 206 19.85 -6.49 -15.37
N GLY A 207 19.05 -5.74 -16.12
CA GLY A 207 19.35 -4.38 -16.56
C GLY A 207 18.81 -3.31 -15.63
N ASN A 208 18.60 -2.11 -16.18
CA ASN A 208 18.01 -0.99 -15.44
C ASN A 208 16.51 -1.22 -15.18
N ILE A 209 15.95 -0.45 -14.26
CA ILE A 209 14.51 -0.42 -14.00
C ILE A 209 13.80 0.19 -15.22
N LYS A 210 12.82 -0.54 -15.77
CA LYS A 210 11.90 -0.10 -16.82
C LYS A 210 10.75 0.70 -16.21
N SER A 211 10.17 0.19 -15.14
CA SER A 211 9.06 0.83 -14.41
C SER A 211 9.10 0.40 -12.95
N ALA A 212 8.56 1.23 -12.05
CA ALA A 212 8.39 0.86 -10.65
C ALA A 212 7.06 1.43 -10.14
N THR A 213 6.25 0.56 -9.54
CA THR A 213 4.98 0.91 -8.92
C THR A 213 5.01 0.51 -7.46
N GLN A 214 4.89 1.50 -6.58
CA GLN A 214 4.81 1.27 -5.14
C GLN A 214 3.37 0.97 -4.73
N GLY A 215 3.17 -0.13 -4.01
CA GLY A 215 1.89 -0.43 -3.37
C GLY A 215 1.63 0.41 -2.12
N TYR A 216 0.45 0.22 -1.55
CA TYR A 216 0.07 0.85 -0.29
C TYR A 216 0.84 0.25 0.89
N PHE A 217 1.11 1.09 1.89
CA PHE A 217 1.74 0.69 3.15
C PHE A 217 0.69 0.20 4.12
N GLU A 218 0.56 -1.10 4.35
CA GLU A 218 -0.39 -1.64 5.32
C GLU A 218 0.19 -1.64 6.73
N VAL A 219 -0.63 -1.28 7.72
CA VAL A 219 -0.28 -1.37 9.14
C VAL A 219 -1.31 -2.25 9.85
N THR A 220 -0.89 -3.44 10.25
CA THR A 220 -1.74 -4.45 10.88
C THR A 220 -1.23 -4.81 12.28
N ALA A 221 -2.03 -5.52 13.08
CA ALA A 221 -1.54 -6.15 14.29
C ALA A 221 -0.53 -7.26 13.93
N ARG A 222 0.54 -7.40 14.71
CA ARG A 222 1.57 -8.41 14.45
C ARG A 222 1.01 -9.84 14.53
N ASP A 223 0.18 -10.11 15.53
CA ASP A 223 -0.22 -11.47 15.94
C ASP A 223 -1.65 -11.83 15.45
N GLY A 224 -2.19 -11.12 14.45
CA GLY A 224 -3.46 -11.46 13.79
C GLY A 224 -4.72 -10.87 14.41
N ASP A 225 -4.62 -10.12 15.52
CA ASP A 225 -5.78 -9.51 16.18
C ASP A 225 -6.28 -8.27 15.41
N SER A 226 -7.32 -8.47 14.61
CA SER A 226 -7.88 -7.49 13.69
C SER A 226 -9.13 -6.83 14.28
N GLY A 227 -9.11 -6.47 15.57
CA GLY A 227 -10.24 -5.86 16.28
C GLY A 227 -10.52 -4.38 15.93
N GLY A 228 -9.70 -3.73 15.10
CA GLY A 228 -9.83 -2.31 14.77
C GLY A 228 -9.46 -1.99 13.32
N GLY A 229 -9.96 -0.85 12.82
CA GLY A 229 -9.61 -0.33 11.50
C GLY A 229 -8.11 -0.05 11.32
N TRP A 230 -7.73 0.47 10.16
CA TRP A 230 -6.34 0.75 9.76
C TRP A 230 -5.40 1.23 10.88
N GLY A 231 -4.43 0.39 11.28
CA GLY A 231 -3.43 0.71 12.30
C GLY A 231 -3.92 0.76 13.74
N VAL A 232 -5.20 0.48 14.00
CA VAL A 232 -5.81 0.42 15.32
C VAL A 232 -5.98 -1.04 15.73
N SER A 233 -5.39 -1.40 16.86
CA SER A 233 -5.70 -2.67 17.53
C SER A 233 -5.45 -2.52 19.03
N ASP A 234 -5.96 -3.48 19.79
CA ASP A 234 -5.80 -3.62 21.24
C ASP A 234 -4.38 -4.06 21.66
N THR A 235 -3.58 -4.54 20.71
CA THR A 235 -2.14 -4.80 20.88
C THR A 235 -1.28 -3.62 20.43
N PRO A 236 -0.21 -3.26 21.16
CA PRO A 236 0.74 -2.25 20.72
C PRO A 236 1.72 -2.75 19.65
N TYR A 237 1.81 -4.06 19.41
CA TYR A 237 2.72 -4.62 18.41
C TYR A 237 2.07 -4.60 17.03
N LYS A 238 2.71 -3.90 16.10
CA LYS A 238 2.22 -3.70 14.73
C LYS A 238 3.20 -4.27 13.73
N LYS A 239 2.67 -4.75 12.61
CA LYS A 239 3.43 -5.11 11.43
C LYS A 239 3.13 -4.10 10.32
N VAL A 240 4.18 -3.46 9.81
CA VAL A 240 4.09 -2.59 8.64
C VAL A 240 4.56 -3.37 7.43
N ARG A 241 3.78 -3.34 6.35
CA ARG A 241 4.04 -4.08 5.12
C ARG A 241 3.93 -3.15 3.92
N VAL A 242 4.87 -3.23 2.99
CA VAL A 242 4.76 -2.62 1.67
C VAL A 242 5.23 -3.58 0.60
N VAL A 243 4.50 -3.61 -0.51
CA VAL A 243 4.86 -4.39 -1.70
C VAL A 243 5.16 -3.41 -2.82
N THR A 244 6.33 -3.52 -3.42
CA THR A 244 6.72 -2.71 -4.59
C THR A 244 6.84 -3.63 -5.79
N THR A 245 6.13 -3.31 -6.86
CA THR A 245 6.24 -4.02 -8.14
C THR A 245 7.24 -3.27 -9.00
N VAL A 246 8.27 -3.96 -9.47
CA VAL A 246 9.35 -3.36 -10.28
C VAL A 246 9.53 -4.18 -11.55
N ASP A 247 9.58 -3.50 -12.68
CA ASP A 247 9.95 -4.08 -13.96
C ASP A 247 11.43 -3.79 -14.23
N PHE A 248 12.20 -4.83 -14.50
CA PHE A 248 13.58 -4.71 -14.92
C PHE A 248 13.74 -5.14 -16.37
N TYR A 249 14.60 -4.46 -17.12
CA TYR A 249 15.05 -4.97 -18.41
C TYR A 249 15.91 -6.23 -18.23
N LEU A 250 15.90 -7.13 -19.20
CA LEU A 250 16.79 -8.28 -19.27
C LEU A 250 17.82 -8.09 -20.40
N ARG A 251 19.07 -8.49 -20.15
CA ARG A 251 20.17 -8.45 -21.12
C ARG A 251 20.76 -9.82 -21.30
#